data_AF-A0A1Q8LWB0-F1
#
_entry.id   AF-A0A1Q8LWB0-F1
#
_cell.length_a   1.000
_cell.length_b   1.000
_cell.length_c   1.000
_cell.angle_alpha   90.00
_cell.angle_beta   90.00
_cell.angle_gamma   90.00
#
_symmetry.space_group_name_H-M   'P 1'
#
loop_
_entity.id
_entity.type
_entity.pdbx_description
1 polymer ?
#
loop_
_entity_poly.entity_id
_entity_poly.type
_entity_poly.pdbx_seq_one_letter_code
_entity_poly.pdbx_strand_id
1 'polypeptide(L)'
;MTPTDTASREPVDQDTLSRAQKAMLALSDDVAVQLAADHGVCVRPLAMRRIDQSSGRVEVVPVPCRSTREDQCRPCADKARRLRMVQCREGWHLDNEPIVKPADPTDAQKELMAARADFHAAYTDCLAAGAEAECAEIREIVEDIDTELRALGVRGRLAPLDPTPQTVRRSTRRRQDAPNLPRRPVEDRTVGRVFGGKYRPSTFLTLTLDTYGRVDGHGAALDPDTYDYRRAARDAIHFPKLLDRFWQNTRRCVGCGPFPIL
;
A
#
# COMPACT_ATOMS: atom_id res chain seq x y z
N MET A 1 11.25 -33.60 -5.69
CA MET A 1 12.43 -34.48 -5.65
C MET A 1 13.50 -33.82 -6.48
N THR A 2 14.37 -33.05 -5.82
CA THR A 2 15.56 -32.45 -6.44
C THR A 2 16.69 -33.48 -6.29
N PRO A 3 17.45 -33.82 -7.34
CA PRO A 3 18.57 -34.73 -7.18
C PRO A 3 19.62 -34.06 -6.30
N THR A 4 19.86 -34.61 -5.11
CA THR A 4 21.00 -34.26 -4.27
C THR A 4 22.23 -34.84 -4.94
N ASP A 5 22.83 -34.08 -5.85
CA ASP A 5 24.10 -34.43 -6.46
C ASP A 5 25.17 -34.37 -5.36
N THR A 6 25.45 -35.52 -4.78
CA THR A 6 26.49 -35.70 -3.77
C THR A 6 27.79 -35.90 -4.52
N ALA A 7 28.25 -34.85 -5.20
CA ALA A 7 29.60 -34.82 -5.77
C ALA A 7 30.62 -34.83 -4.62
N SER A 8 31.60 -35.71 -4.72
CA SER A 8 32.62 -36.03 -3.72
C SER A 8 33.35 -34.80 -3.15
N ARG A 9 33.44 -34.81 -1.81
CA ARG A 9 33.86 -33.76 -0.87
C ARG A 9 35.36 -33.71 -0.61
N GLU A 10 36.22 -33.99 -1.59
CA GLU A 10 37.65 -33.96 -1.33
C GLU A 10 38.14 -32.50 -1.21
N PRO A 11 38.80 -32.12 -0.09
CA PRO A 11 39.31 -30.77 0.07
C PRO A 11 40.41 -30.49 -0.96
N VAL A 12 40.22 -29.45 -1.76
CA VAL A 12 41.21 -29.02 -2.73
C VAL A 12 42.33 -28.27 -2.00
N ASP A 13 43.55 -28.82 -2.02
CA ASP A 13 44.74 -28.13 -1.54
C ASP A 13 45.15 -27.05 -2.55
N GLN A 14 44.75 -25.81 -2.27
CA GLN A 14 45.04 -24.68 -3.14
C GLN A 14 46.54 -24.38 -3.24
N ASP A 15 47.37 -24.76 -2.28
CA ASP A 15 48.81 -24.42 -2.32
C ASP A 15 49.58 -25.23 -3.38
N THR A 16 49.01 -26.35 -3.81
CA THR A 16 49.53 -27.16 -4.93
C THR A 16 49.11 -26.65 -6.32
N LEU A 17 48.15 -25.72 -6.38
CA LEU A 17 47.59 -25.23 -7.64
C LEU A 17 48.36 -24.04 -8.21
N SER A 18 48.54 -24.06 -9.53
CA SER A 18 49.01 -22.88 -10.27
C SER A 18 47.98 -21.74 -10.25
N ARG A 19 48.43 -20.51 -10.52
CA ARG A 19 47.55 -19.33 -10.60
C ARG A 19 46.42 -19.51 -11.63
N ALA A 20 46.70 -20.16 -12.77
CA ALA A 20 45.70 -20.43 -13.79
C ALA A 20 44.64 -21.43 -13.31
N GLN A 21 45.04 -22.47 -12.57
CA GLN A 21 44.10 -23.43 -11.97
C GLN A 21 43.27 -22.79 -10.84
N LYS A 22 43.86 -21.91 -10.02
CA LYS A 22 43.12 -21.14 -9.01
C LYS A 22 42.06 -20.22 -9.62
N ALA A 23 42.36 -19.61 -10.77
CA ALA A 23 41.42 -18.75 -11.48
C ALA A 23 40.20 -19.50 -12.05
N MET A 24 40.27 -20.83 -12.18
CA MET A 24 39.14 -21.66 -12.61
C MET A 24 38.24 -22.10 -11.44
N LEU A 25 38.62 -21.85 -10.18
CA LEU A 25 37.78 -22.12 -9.02
C LEU A 25 36.65 -21.08 -8.93
N ALA A 26 35.51 -21.49 -8.35
CA ALA A 26 34.39 -20.60 -8.14
C ALA A 26 34.76 -19.47 -7.17
N LEU A 27 34.34 -18.25 -7.48
CA LEU A 27 34.47 -17.12 -6.57
C LEU A 27 33.50 -17.29 -5.39
N SER A 28 33.95 -16.89 -4.20
CA SER A 28 33.13 -16.94 -2.98
C SER A 28 31.79 -16.23 -3.16
N ASP A 29 31.81 -15.09 -3.85
CA ASP A 29 30.64 -14.25 -4.06
C ASP A 29 29.66 -14.91 -5.02
N ASP A 30 30.14 -15.57 -6.07
CA ASP A 30 29.29 -16.29 -7.02
C ASP A 30 28.61 -17.50 -6.34
N VAL A 31 29.35 -18.23 -5.50
CA VAL A 31 28.80 -19.33 -4.69
C VAL A 31 27.72 -18.79 -3.73
N ALA A 32 27.98 -17.67 -3.06
CA ALA A 32 27.01 -17.05 -2.15
C ALA A 32 25.75 -16.56 -2.89
N VAL A 33 25.91 -15.95 -4.06
CA VAL A 33 24.80 -15.48 -4.91
C VAL A 33 23.95 -16.65 -5.42
N GLN A 34 24.58 -17.73 -5.90
CA GLN A 34 23.87 -18.93 -6.35
C GLN A 34 23.12 -19.59 -5.20
N LEU A 35 23.77 -19.78 -4.05
CA LEU A 35 23.15 -20.35 -2.86
C LEU A 35 21.96 -19.50 -2.39
N ALA A 36 22.10 -18.18 -2.37
CA ALA A 36 21.01 -17.27 -2.05
C ALA A 36 19.86 -17.41 -3.05
N ALA A 37 20.15 -17.53 -4.34
CA ALA A 37 19.14 -17.70 -5.37
C ALA A 37 18.38 -19.04 -5.25
N ASP A 38 19.06 -20.11 -4.88
CA ASP A 38 18.48 -21.45 -4.70
C ASP A 38 17.58 -21.54 -3.48
N HIS A 39 17.95 -20.84 -2.39
CA HIS A 39 17.11 -20.71 -1.20
C HIS A 39 16.04 -19.60 -1.29
N GLY A 40 15.96 -18.89 -2.42
CA GLY A 40 15.00 -17.80 -2.61
C GLY A 40 15.27 -16.55 -1.75
N VAL A 41 16.52 -16.36 -1.32
CA VAL A 41 17.02 -15.18 -0.60
C VAL A 41 17.47 -14.11 -1.60
N CYS A 42 17.34 -12.83 -1.24
CA CYS A 42 17.74 -11.73 -2.12
C CYS A 42 19.25 -11.74 -2.38
N VAL A 43 19.64 -11.78 -3.65
CA VAL A 43 21.06 -11.73 -4.09
C VAL A 43 21.65 -10.31 -4.07
N ARG A 44 20.82 -9.28 -3.92
CA ARG A 44 21.23 -7.86 -3.93
C ARG A 44 20.63 -7.09 -2.74
N PRO A 45 20.98 -7.40 -1.50
CA PRO A 45 20.44 -6.69 -0.35
C PRO A 45 20.86 -5.22 -0.35
N LEU A 46 19.96 -4.34 0.09
CA LEU A 46 20.23 -2.92 0.30
C LEU A 46 20.50 -2.69 1.79
N ALA A 47 21.56 -1.96 2.10
CA ALA A 47 21.86 -1.55 3.47
C ALA A 47 20.91 -0.42 3.89
N MET A 48 19.98 -0.70 4.81
CA MET A 48 19.04 0.30 5.32
C MET A 48 19.39 0.65 6.77
N ARG A 49 19.39 1.94 7.07
CA ARG A 49 19.61 2.44 8.42
C ARG A 49 18.30 2.38 9.22
N ARG A 50 18.30 1.63 10.31
CA ARG A 50 17.20 1.57 11.28
C ARG A 50 17.59 2.36 12.53
N ILE A 51 16.69 3.23 12.98
CA ILE A 51 16.86 4.03 14.19
C ILE A 51 15.80 3.58 15.20
N ASP A 52 16.23 3.18 16.40
CA ASP A 52 15.33 2.93 17.52
C ASP A 52 14.91 4.27 18.16
N GLN A 53 13.61 4.55 18.18
CA GLN A 53 13.06 5.82 18.67
C GLN A 53 13.14 5.97 20.19
N SER A 54 13.32 4.87 20.93
CA SER A 54 13.40 4.87 22.40
C SER A 54 14.84 5.04 22.91
N SER A 55 15.81 4.41 22.22
CA SER A 55 17.22 4.38 22.63
C SER A 55 18.15 5.25 21.77
N GLY A 56 17.70 5.71 20.60
CA GLY A 56 18.53 6.47 19.64
C GLY A 56 19.60 5.64 18.91
N ARG A 57 19.66 4.31 19.14
CA ARG A 57 20.64 3.43 18.50
C ARG A 57 20.40 3.32 17.00
N VAL A 58 21.50 3.32 16.24
CA VAL A 58 21.50 3.22 14.78
C VAL A 58 22.11 1.88 14.37
N GLU A 59 21.34 1.09 13.64
CA GLU A 59 21.76 -0.22 13.11
C GLU A 59 21.62 -0.23 11.58
N VAL A 60 22.56 -0.87 10.89
CA VAL A 60 22.47 -1.09 9.44
C VAL A 60 21.96 -2.51 9.19
N VAL A 61 20.73 -2.61 8.68
CA VAL A 61 20.05 -3.89 8.44
C VAL A 61 19.96 -4.13 6.93
N PRO A 62 20.33 -5.34 6.44
CA PRO A 62 20.13 -5.68 5.04
C PRO A 62 18.63 -5.90 4.77
N VAL A 63 18.10 -5.17 3.79
CA VAL A 63 16.73 -5.36 3.31
C VAL A 63 16.74 -5.89 1.87
N PRO A 64 15.76 -6.70 1.46
CA PRO A 64 15.69 -7.19 0.08
C PRO A 64 15.52 -6.04 -0.91
N CYS A 65 16.12 -6.15 -2.11
CA CYS A 65 16.02 -5.11 -3.15
C CYS A 65 14.62 -4.88 -3.70
N ARG A 66 13.71 -5.86 -3.57
CA ARG A 66 12.35 -5.84 -4.12
C ARG A 66 12.28 -5.58 -5.63
N SER A 67 13.34 -5.88 -6.39
CA SER A 67 13.29 -5.77 -7.86
C SER A 67 12.23 -6.72 -8.42
N THR A 68 11.41 -6.21 -9.33
CA THR A 68 10.40 -6.99 -10.06
C THR A 68 10.95 -7.62 -11.33
N ARG A 69 12.20 -7.34 -11.69
CA ARG A 69 12.83 -7.90 -12.89
C ARG A 69 13.72 -9.10 -12.55
N GLU A 70 13.53 -10.19 -13.27
CA GLU A 70 14.21 -11.47 -13.05
C GLU A 70 15.71 -11.40 -13.34
N ASP A 71 16.11 -10.64 -14.38
CA ASP A 71 17.49 -10.35 -14.75
C ASP A 71 18.31 -9.70 -13.62
N GLN A 72 17.66 -8.90 -12.78
CA GLN A 72 18.32 -8.22 -11.66
C GLN A 72 18.32 -9.04 -10.37
N CYS A 73 17.24 -9.78 -10.09
CA CYS A 73 17.09 -10.58 -8.88
C CYS A 73 15.90 -11.55 -9.01
N ARG A 74 16.15 -12.75 -9.55
CA ARG A 74 15.16 -13.83 -9.65
C ARG A 74 14.37 -14.07 -8.34
N PRO A 75 14.99 -14.18 -7.15
CA PRO A 75 14.25 -14.44 -5.92
C PRO A 75 13.23 -13.35 -5.54
N CYS A 76 13.60 -12.07 -5.71
CA CYS A 76 12.69 -10.95 -5.42
C CYS A 76 11.58 -10.83 -6.46
N ALA A 77 11.90 -11.06 -7.74
CA ALA A 77 10.92 -11.05 -8.82
C ALA A 77 9.87 -12.15 -8.63
N ASP A 78 10.31 -13.37 -8.29
CA ASP A 78 9.42 -14.49 -7.97
C ASP A 78 8.54 -14.21 -6.75
N LYS A 79 9.11 -13.64 -5.69
CA LYS A 79 8.36 -13.24 -4.49
C LYS A 79 7.30 -12.18 -4.84
N ALA A 80 7.65 -11.19 -5.64
CA ALA A 80 6.73 -10.15 -6.09
C ALA A 80 5.60 -10.72 -6.96
N ARG A 81 5.93 -11.63 -7.89
CA ARG A 81 4.94 -12.35 -8.72
C ARG A 81 3.97 -13.17 -7.87
N ARG A 82 4.47 -13.95 -6.91
CA ARG A 82 3.64 -14.74 -5.98
C ARG A 82 2.75 -13.86 -5.12
N LEU A 83 3.31 -12.77 -4.56
CA LEU A 83 2.53 -11.79 -3.79
C LEU A 83 1.42 -11.21 -4.66
N ARG A 84 1.71 -10.87 -5.92
CA ARG A 84 0.72 -10.32 -6.84
C ARG A 84 -0.39 -11.34 -7.16
N MET A 85 -0.04 -12.61 -7.38
CA MET A 85 -1.03 -13.68 -7.56
C MET A 85 -1.95 -13.82 -6.35
N VAL A 86 -1.38 -13.79 -5.13
CA VAL A 86 -2.16 -13.82 -3.88
C VAL A 86 -3.05 -12.59 -3.78
N GLN A 87 -2.53 -11.38 -3.98
CA GLN A 87 -3.33 -10.15 -3.94
C GLN A 87 -4.45 -10.13 -5.00
N CYS A 88 -4.20 -10.67 -6.20
CA CYS A 88 -5.24 -10.80 -7.21
C CYS A 88 -6.31 -11.80 -6.76
N ARG A 89 -5.93 -12.93 -6.16
CA ARG A 89 -6.86 -13.94 -5.64
C ARG A 89 -7.68 -13.43 -4.46
N GLU A 90 -6.99 -12.89 -3.45
CA GLU A 90 -7.56 -12.43 -2.17
C GLU A 90 -8.19 -11.03 -2.27
N GLY A 91 -8.10 -10.37 -3.41
CA GLY A 91 -8.70 -9.06 -3.63
C GLY A 91 -9.60 -9.08 -4.85
N TRP A 92 -8.97 -9.04 -6.03
CA TRP A 92 -9.66 -8.79 -7.30
C TRP A 92 -10.59 -9.94 -7.75
N HIS A 93 -10.22 -11.18 -7.43
CA HIS A 93 -10.98 -12.38 -7.75
C HIS A 93 -11.72 -12.95 -6.54
N LEU A 94 -11.97 -12.12 -5.51
CA LEU A 94 -12.86 -12.51 -4.42
C LEU A 94 -14.26 -12.77 -4.97
N ASP A 95 -14.79 -13.94 -4.63
CA ASP A 95 -16.13 -14.33 -5.04
C ASP A 95 -17.20 -13.85 -4.06
N ASN A 96 -16.80 -13.60 -2.81
CA ASN A 96 -17.65 -13.19 -1.72
C ASN A 96 -17.14 -11.87 -1.15
N GLU A 97 -18.07 -11.04 -0.68
CA GLU A 97 -17.74 -9.80 0.00
C GLU A 97 -16.96 -10.14 1.30
N PRO A 98 -15.78 -9.55 1.52
CA PRO A 98 -15.08 -9.72 2.78
C PRO A 98 -15.93 -9.14 3.91
N ILE A 99 -16.27 -9.96 4.90
CA ILE A 99 -17.06 -9.52 6.05
C ILE A 99 -16.14 -8.67 6.94
N VAL A 100 -16.21 -7.35 6.77
CA VAL A 100 -15.57 -6.38 7.67
C VAL A 100 -16.60 -5.91 8.71
N LYS A 101 -17.34 -6.84 9.32
CA LYS A 101 -18.24 -6.47 10.43
C LYS A 101 -17.36 -6.21 11.66
N PRO A 102 -17.36 -5.01 12.26
CA PRO A 102 -16.74 -4.79 13.55
C PRO A 102 -17.36 -5.71 14.59
N ALA A 103 -16.58 -6.10 15.61
CA ALA A 103 -17.14 -6.79 16.76
C ALA A 103 -18.27 -5.96 17.40
N ASP A 104 -19.31 -6.64 17.86
CA ASP A 104 -20.37 -5.98 18.61
C ASP A 104 -19.78 -5.42 19.92
N PRO A 105 -20.25 -4.25 20.41
CA PRO A 105 -19.70 -3.62 21.59
C PRO A 105 -19.89 -4.51 22.83
N THR A 106 -18.83 -4.61 23.63
CA THR A 106 -18.85 -5.30 24.93
C THR A 106 -19.70 -4.52 25.93
N ASP A 107 -20.15 -5.19 27.01
CA ASP A 107 -21.00 -4.53 28.00
C ASP A 107 -20.26 -3.41 28.75
N ALA A 108 -18.98 -3.61 29.10
CA ALA A 108 -18.14 -2.54 29.67
C ALA A 108 -18.04 -1.29 28.76
N GLN A 109 -17.93 -1.49 27.44
CA GLN A 109 -17.92 -0.37 26.49
C GLN A 109 -19.27 0.35 26.45
N LYS A 110 -20.39 -0.38 26.58
CA LYS A 110 -21.73 0.22 26.61
C LYS A 110 -21.95 1.01 27.90
N GLU A 111 -21.51 0.48 29.04
CA GLU A 111 -21.61 1.13 30.35
C GLU A 111 -20.84 2.46 30.37
N LEU A 112 -19.58 2.45 29.93
CA LEU A 112 -18.79 3.69 29.82
C LEU A 112 -19.38 4.67 28.81
N MET A 113 -19.92 4.19 27.68
CA MET A 113 -20.60 5.06 26.72
C MET A 113 -21.89 5.67 27.29
N ALA A 114 -22.64 4.92 28.10
CA ALA A 114 -23.82 5.42 28.78
C ALA A 114 -23.44 6.47 29.83
N ALA A 115 -22.45 6.18 30.67
CA ALA A 115 -21.93 7.14 31.65
C ALA A 115 -21.43 8.43 30.97
N ARG A 116 -20.72 8.30 29.84
CA ARG A 116 -20.30 9.44 29.04
C ARG A 116 -21.48 10.28 28.55
N ALA A 117 -22.58 9.66 28.13
CA ALA A 117 -23.78 10.36 27.69
C ALA A 117 -24.45 11.12 28.84
N ASP A 118 -24.49 10.52 30.03
CA ASP A 118 -25.03 11.15 31.24
C ASP A 118 -24.19 12.38 31.63
N PHE A 119 -22.86 12.26 31.63
CA PHE A 119 -21.97 13.40 31.87
C PHE A 119 -22.05 14.47 30.79
N HIS A 120 -22.30 14.10 29.53
CA HIS A 120 -22.54 15.07 28.48
C HIS A 120 -23.84 15.86 28.72
N ALA A 121 -24.89 15.22 29.23
CA ALA A 121 -26.13 15.90 29.61
C ALA A 121 -25.91 16.82 30.82
N ALA A 122 -25.23 16.32 31.86
CA ALA A 122 -24.87 17.13 33.03
C ALA A 122 -24.00 18.35 32.64
N TYR A 123 -23.09 18.18 31.67
CA TYR A 123 -22.29 19.28 31.14
C TYR A 123 -23.16 20.36 30.49
N THR A 124 -24.16 19.97 29.70
CA THR A 124 -25.07 20.94 29.07
C THR A 124 -25.93 21.69 30.09
N ASP A 125 -26.36 21.03 31.17
CA ASP A 125 -27.12 21.66 32.25
C ASP A 125 -26.22 22.64 33.04
N CYS A 126 -24.99 22.22 33.32
CA CYS A 126 -23.99 23.06 33.96
C CYS A 126 -23.68 24.34 33.16
N LEU A 127 -23.51 24.22 31.82
CA LEU A 127 -23.32 25.37 30.94
C LEU A 127 -24.51 26.33 30.98
N ALA A 128 -25.73 25.81 31.03
CA ALA A 128 -26.94 26.62 31.14
C ALA A 128 -27.04 27.34 32.50
N ALA A 129 -26.54 26.71 33.56
CA ALA A 129 -26.49 27.29 34.91
C ALA A 129 -25.31 28.26 35.13
N GLY A 130 -24.32 28.27 34.24
CA GLY A 130 -23.08 29.07 34.39
C GLY A 130 -22.17 28.57 35.51
N ALA A 131 -22.26 27.29 35.88
CA ALA A 131 -21.49 26.69 36.97
C ALA A 131 -20.10 26.24 36.52
N GLU A 132 -19.22 27.19 36.19
CA GLU A 132 -17.90 26.94 35.59
C GLU A 132 -17.05 25.85 36.29
N ALA A 133 -17.11 25.77 37.63
CA ALA A 133 -16.38 24.76 38.41
C ALA A 133 -16.90 23.34 38.14
N GLU A 134 -18.22 23.13 38.21
CA GLU A 134 -18.85 21.83 37.92
C GLU A 134 -18.58 21.42 36.45
N CYS A 135 -18.59 22.38 35.54
CA CYS A 135 -18.31 22.14 34.12
C CYS A 135 -16.85 21.72 33.89
N ALA A 136 -15.91 22.21 34.71
CA ALA A 136 -14.52 21.78 34.66
C ALA A 136 -14.34 20.36 35.20
N GLU A 137 -15.00 20.01 36.30
CA GLU A 137 -14.99 18.66 36.86
C GLU A 137 -15.57 17.63 35.88
N ILE A 138 -16.70 17.95 35.25
CA ILE A 138 -17.32 17.07 34.25
C ILE A 138 -16.39 16.87 33.03
N ARG A 139 -15.62 17.89 32.63
CA ARG A 139 -14.64 17.74 31.53
C ARG A 139 -13.53 16.74 31.87
N GLU A 140 -13.01 16.79 33.09
CA GLU A 140 -11.98 15.85 33.57
C GLU A 140 -12.53 14.41 33.58
N ILE A 141 -13.72 14.21 34.14
CA ILE A 141 -14.37 12.90 34.18
C ILE A 141 -14.60 12.34 32.77
N VAL A 142 -15.05 13.17 31.83
CA VAL A 142 -15.25 12.74 30.44
C VAL A 142 -13.92 12.42 29.75
N GLU A 143 -12.84 13.12 30.07
CA GLU A 143 -11.50 12.81 29.55
C GLU A 143 -10.98 11.45 30.06
N ASP A 144 -11.24 11.13 31.31
CA ASP A 144 -10.93 9.82 31.91
C ASP A 144 -11.74 8.70 31.25
N ILE A 145 -13.06 8.88 31.10
CA ILE A 145 -13.93 7.93 30.41
C ILE A 145 -13.48 7.74 28.96
N ASP A 146 -13.13 8.81 28.25
CA ASP A 146 -12.62 8.74 26.88
C ASP A 146 -11.29 7.96 26.81
N THR A 147 -10.44 8.10 27.82
CA THR A 147 -9.18 7.35 27.93
C THR A 147 -9.44 5.86 28.17
N GLU A 148 -10.39 5.53 29.03
CA GLU A 148 -10.77 4.15 29.30
C GLU A 148 -11.46 3.49 28.08
N LEU A 149 -12.37 4.20 27.40
CA LEU A 149 -12.97 3.74 26.16
C LEU A 149 -11.91 3.41 25.10
N ARG A 150 -10.87 4.24 24.96
CA ARG A 150 -9.74 3.97 24.07
C ARG A 150 -8.93 2.75 24.53
N ALA A 151 -8.69 2.59 25.83
CA ALA A 151 -8.00 1.44 26.39
C ALA A 151 -8.77 0.13 26.15
N LEU A 152 -10.10 0.16 26.19
CA LEU A 152 -10.99 -0.95 25.83
C LEU A 152 -11.10 -1.18 24.31
N GLY A 153 -10.37 -0.44 23.50
CA GLY A 153 -10.31 -0.63 22.05
C GLY A 153 -11.47 -0.01 21.27
N VAL A 154 -12.21 0.94 21.86
CA VAL A 154 -13.20 1.74 21.12
C VAL A 154 -12.46 2.64 20.14
N ARG A 155 -12.78 2.49 18.85
CA ARG A 155 -12.16 3.24 17.75
C ARG A 155 -13.10 4.34 17.28
N GLY A 156 -12.53 5.44 16.80
CA GLY A 156 -13.26 6.58 16.27
C GLY A 156 -12.99 7.87 17.04
N ARG A 157 -13.45 9.00 16.50
CA ARG A 157 -13.43 10.29 17.21
C ARG A 157 -14.70 10.38 18.05
N LEU A 158 -14.54 10.41 19.37
CA LEU A 158 -15.63 10.70 20.30
C LEU A 158 -16.02 12.19 20.17
N ALA A 159 -17.31 12.49 20.30
CA ALA A 159 -17.81 13.85 20.14
C ALA A 159 -17.27 14.72 21.30
N PRO A 160 -16.52 15.80 21.03
CA PRO A 160 -16.03 16.68 22.10
C PRO A 160 -17.22 17.38 22.78
N LEU A 161 -17.09 17.65 24.08
CA LEU A 161 -18.08 18.41 24.84
C LEU A 161 -18.26 19.83 24.27
N ASP A 162 -17.15 20.48 23.90
CA ASP A 162 -17.14 21.78 23.24
C ASP A 162 -16.71 21.65 21.77
N PRO A 163 -17.65 21.46 20.83
CA PRO A 163 -17.31 21.36 19.41
C PRO A 163 -16.85 22.72 18.87
N THR A 164 -15.61 22.78 18.39
CA THR A 164 -15.13 23.96 17.64
C THR A 164 -15.94 24.14 16.35
N PRO A 165 -16.29 25.39 15.96
CA PRO A 165 -17.01 25.65 14.72
C PRO A 165 -16.29 25.02 13.52
N GLN A 166 -16.94 24.09 12.84
CA GLN A 166 -16.34 23.44 11.69
C GLN A 166 -16.34 24.43 10.52
N THR A 167 -15.16 24.86 10.08
CA THR A 167 -15.05 25.72 8.89
C THR A 167 -15.50 24.96 7.66
N VAL A 168 -16.65 25.34 7.09
CA VAL A 168 -17.14 24.78 5.83
C VAL A 168 -16.25 25.26 4.69
N ARG A 169 -15.22 24.48 4.34
CA ARG A 169 -14.41 24.74 3.14
C ARG A 169 -15.23 24.42 1.89
N ARG A 170 -15.82 25.44 1.28
CA ARG A 170 -16.36 25.33 -0.08
C ARG A 170 -15.19 25.28 -1.07
N SER A 171 -15.05 24.17 -1.78
CA SER A 171 -14.08 24.04 -2.87
C SER A 171 -14.51 24.90 -4.06
N THR A 172 -13.69 25.90 -4.40
CA THR A 172 -13.85 26.75 -5.59
C THR A 172 -13.24 26.13 -6.85
N ARG A 173 -12.61 24.95 -6.74
CA ARG A 173 -11.87 24.30 -7.82
C ARG A 173 -12.76 23.39 -8.68
N ARG A 174 -13.93 23.89 -9.09
CA ARG A 174 -14.78 23.22 -10.07
C ARG A 174 -14.71 23.97 -11.39
N ARG A 175 -14.33 23.24 -12.44
CA ARG A 175 -14.51 23.66 -13.82
C ARG A 175 -16.00 23.78 -14.09
N GLN A 176 -16.46 24.99 -14.40
CA GLN A 176 -17.86 25.29 -14.73
C GLN A 176 -18.13 25.21 -16.23
N ASP A 177 -17.08 25.06 -17.03
CA ASP A 177 -17.05 24.97 -18.49
C ASP A 177 -17.49 23.60 -19.03
N ALA A 178 -17.71 22.60 -18.18
CA ALA A 178 -18.09 21.26 -18.60
C ALA A 178 -19.30 20.74 -17.80
N PRO A 179 -20.26 20.07 -18.46
CA PRO A 179 -21.39 19.44 -17.76
C PRO A 179 -20.88 18.36 -16.78
N ASN A 180 -21.59 18.18 -15.67
CA ASN A 180 -21.27 17.09 -14.75
C ASN A 180 -21.49 15.75 -15.46
N LEU A 181 -20.46 14.91 -15.46
CA LEU A 181 -20.61 13.51 -15.89
C LEU A 181 -21.68 12.80 -15.04
N PRO A 182 -22.46 11.88 -15.64
CA PRO A 182 -23.42 11.08 -14.91
C PRO A 182 -22.71 10.34 -13.77
N ARG A 183 -23.33 10.37 -12.59
CA ARG A 183 -22.80 9.68 -11.40
C ARG A 183 -23.68 8.47 -11.13
N ARG A 184 -23.06 7.31 -10.98
CA ARG A 184 -23.74 6.17 -10.36
C ARG A 184 -23.69 6.33 -8.83
N PRO A 185 -24.80 6.03 -8.11
CA PRO A 185 -24.75 5.84 -6.67
C PRO A 185 -23.66 4.82 -6.32
N VAL A 186 -22.89 5.11 -5.27
CA VAL A 186 -21.87 4.17 -4.79
C VAL A 186 -22.60 3.04 -4.09
N GLU A 187 -22.36 1.81 -4.54
CA GLU A 187 -22.89 0.62 -3.88
C GLU A 187 -21.92 0.18 -2.78
N ASP A 188 -22.44 -0.24 -1.63
CA ASP A 188 -21.64 -0.74 -0.49
C ASP A 188 -21.22 -2.20 -0.71
N ARG A 189 -20.51 -2.42 -1.82
CA ARG A 189 -19.92 -3.70 -2.19
C ARG A 189 -18.56 -3.48 -2.83
N THR A 190 -17.61 -4.33 -2.51
CA THR A 190 -16.29 -4.36 -3.15
C THR A 190 -16.26 -5.38 -4.29
N VAL A 191 -17.15 -6.38 -4.29
CA VAL A 191 -17.26 -7.37 -5.37
C VAL A 191 -18.14 -6.87 -6.52
N GLY A 192 -17.65 -7.03 -7.76
CA GLY A 192 -18.38 -6.68 -8.98
C GLY A 192 -19.61 -7.57 -9.23
N ARG A 193 -20.60 -7.07 -9.98
CA ARG A 193 -21.80 -7.82 -10.36
C ARG A 193 -21.43 -9.09 -11.17
N VAL A 194 -22.04 -10.22 -10.81
CA VAL A 194 -21.95 -11.47 -11.58
C VAL A 194 -22.94 -11.43 -12.75
N PHE A 195 -22.45 -11.70 -13.96
CA PHE A 195 -23.24 -11.82 -15.19
C PHE A 195 -23.40 -13.31 -15.55
N GLY A 196 -24.61 -13.70 -15.99
CA GLY A 196 -24.89 -15.06 -16.43
C GLY A 196 -24.58 -16.15 -15.39
N GLY A 197 -24.64 -15.81 -14.10
CA GLY A 197 -24.40 -16.73 -12.97
C GLY A 197 -22.95 -17.14 -12.72
N LYS A 198 -21.99 -16.79 -13.59
CA LYS A 198 -20.58 -17.20 -13.46
C LYS A 198 -19.53 -16.15 -13.85
N TYR A 199 -19.87 -15.17 -14.68
CA TYR A 199 -18.89 -14.24 -15.22
C TYR A 199 -18.80 -12.97 -14.36
N ARG A 200 -17.67 -12.74 -13.72
CA ARG A 200 -17.34 -11.45 -13.09
C ARG A 200 -16.44 -10.66 -14.04
N PRO A 201 -16.93 -9.59 -14.69
CA PRO A 201 -16.12 -8.82 -15.61
C PRO A 201 -15.07 -8.04 -14.83
N SER A 202 -13.83 -8.49 -14.93
CA SER A 202 -12.67 -7.69 -14.64
C SER A 202 -12.26 -6.95 -15.91
N THR A 203 -12.27 -5.62 -15.90
CA THR A 203 -11.75 -4.86 -17.04
C THR A 203 -10.24 -4.75 -16.92
N PHE A 204 -9.50 -5.47 -17.77
CA PHE A 204 -8.10 -5.16 -18.03
C PHE A 204 -8.05 -4.06 -19.09
N LEU A 205 -7.54 -2.88 -18.71
CA LEU A 205 -7.40 -1.75 -19.61
C LEU A 205 -5.93 -1.59 -19.98
N THR A 206 -5.59 -1.84 -21.24
CA THR A 206 -4.29 -1.46 -21.78
C THR A 206 -4.41 -0.08 -22.38
N LEU A 207 -3.82 0.92 -21.73
CA LEU A 207 -3.66 2.25 -22.30
C LEU A 207 -2.29 2.30 -22.99
N THR A 208 -2.29 2.27 -24.31
CA THR A 208 -1.07 2.39 -25.10
C THR A 208 -0.83 3.86 -25.45
N LEU A 209 0.40 4.32 -25.23
CA LEU A 209 0.90 5.52 -25.88
C LEU A 209 1.40 5.12 -27.28
N ASP A 210 1.34 6.04 -28.23
CA ASP A 210 1.92 5.78 -29.55
C ASP A 210 3.44 5.63 -29.44
N THR A 211 4.04 4.97 -30.43
CA THR A 211 5.49 4.87 -30.53
C THR A 211 6.12 6.24 -30.77
N TYR A 212 7.25 6.50 -30.10
CA TYR A 212 8.05 7.72 -30.30
C TYR A 212 9.23 7.50 -31.26
N GLY A 213 9.48 6.26 -31.68
CA GLY A 213 10.67 5.85 -32.43
C GLY A 213 11.33 4.62 -31.78
N ARG A 214 12.32 4.02 -32.46
CA ARG A 214 13.03 2.84 -31.94
C ARG A 214 14.09 3.24 -30.92
N VAL A 215 14.19 2.49 -29.82
CA VAL A 215 15.22 2.64 -28.79
C VAL A 215 16.06 1.38 -28.66
N ASP A 216 17.30 1.52 -28.24
CA ASP A 216 18.19 0.40 -27.93
C ASP A 216 17.94 -0.17 -26.52
N GLY A 217 18.69 -1.21 -26.14
CA GLY A 217 18.59 -1.84 -24.81
C GLY A 217 19.03 -0.94 -23.65
N HIS A 218 19.66 0.20 -23.94
CA HIS A 218 20.11 1.19 -22.96
C HIS A 218 19.17 2.41 -22.88
N GLY A 219 18.15 2.47 -23.73
CA GLY A 219 17.13 3.52 -23.76
C GLY A 219 17.49 4.73 -24.63
N ALA A 220 18.57 4.66 -25.42
CA ALA A 220 18.91 5.69 -26.40
C ALA A 220 18.12 5.48 -27.70
N ALA A 221 17.77 6.57 -28.38
CA ALA A 221 17.12 6.48 -29.70
C ALA A 221 18.10 5.87 -30.71
N LEU A 222 17.65 4.85 -31.44
CA LEU A 222 18.44 4.21 -32.50
C LEU A 222 18.63 5.13 -33.71
N ASP A 223 17.66 6.00 -33.95
CA ASP A 223 17.74 7.07 -34.95
C ASP A 223 17.26 8.38 -34.29
N PRO A 224 18.20 9.25 -33.86
CA PRO A 224 17.87 10.50 -33.20
C PRO A 224 17.09 11.48 -34.08
N ASP A 225 17.31 11.48 -35.40
CA ASP A 225 16.71 12.49 -36.29
C ASP A 225 15.23 12.21 -36.56
N THR A 226 14.79 10.96 -36.40
CA THR A 226 13.40 10.53 -36.60
C THR A 226 12.63 10.29 -35.31
N TYR A 227 13.28 10.34 -34.15
CA TYR A 227 12.64 10.14 -32.85
C TYR A 227 11.83 11.37 -32.42
N ASP A 228 10.55 11.19 -32.08
CA ASP A 228 9.67 12.28 -31.65
C ASP A 228 9.87 12.62 -30.16
N TYR A 229 10.99 13.29 -29.88
CA TYR A 229 11.33 13.78 -28.53
C TYR A 229 10.28 14.72 -27.96
N ARG A 230 9.62 15.51 -28.81
CA ARG A 230 8.64 16.51 -28.37
C ARG A 230 7.41 15.83 -27.81
N ARG A 231 6.92 14.78 -28.48
CA ARG A 231 5.80 13.98 -28.02
C ARG A 231 6.17 13.16 -26.79
N ALA A 232 7.33 12.50 -26.79
CA ALA A 232 7.82 11.75 -25.63
C ALA A 232 7.91 12.64 -24.37
N ALA A 233 8.44 13.86 -24.48
CA ALA A 233 8.53 14.80 -23.37
C ALA A 233 7.16 15.29 -22.88
N ARG A 234 6.23 15.60 -23.79
CA ARG A 234 4.87 16.01 -23.43
C ARG A 234 4.11 14.90 -22.72
N ASP A 235 4.19 13.69 -23.25
CA ASP A 235 3.51 12.54 -22.67
C ASP A 235 4.12 12.22 -21.30
N ALA A 236 5.44 12.30 -21.12
CA ALA A 236 6.06 12.15 -19.80
C ALA A 236 5.54 13.17 -18.76
N ILE A 237 5.33 14.43 -19.16
CA ILE A 237 4.85 15.49 -18.25
C ILE A 237 3.34 15.38 -17.97
N HIS A 238 2.54 15.02 -18.97
CA HIS A 238 1.08 15.10 -18.91
C HIS A 238 0.38 13.78 -18.62
N PHE A 239 0.99 12.64 -18.97
CA PHE A 239 0.40 11.31 -18.79
C PHE A 239 -0.06 11.03 -17.35
N PRO A 240 0.71 11.35 -16.28
CA PRO A 240 0.24 11.12 -14.91
C PRO A 240 -1.07 11.85 -14.60
N LYS A 241 -1.23 13.09 -15.09
CA LYS A 241 -2.45 13.89 -14.90
C LYS A 241 -3.63 13.35 -15.70
N LEU A 242 -3.37 12.86 -16.92
CA LEU A 242 -4.38 12.22 -17.75
C LEU A 242 -4.86 10.90 -17.13
N LEU A 243 -3.93 10.07 -16.65
CA LEU A 243 -4.22 8.80 -16.00
C LEU A 243 -5.02 9.01 -14.69
N ASP A 244 -4.61 9.96 -13.85
CA ASP A 244 -5.35 10.33 -12.64
C ASP A 244 -6.78 10.79 -12.98
N ARG A 245 -6.92 11.67 -13.98
CA ARG A 245 -8.25 12.14 -14.41
C ARG A 245 -9.09 11.01 -14.99
N PHE A 246 -8.50 10.12 -15.78
CA PHE A 246 -9.16 8.93 -16.33
C PHE A 246 -9.73 8.08 -15.20
N TRP A 247 -8.92 7.72 -14.19
CA TRP A 247 -9.39 6.93 -13.05
C TRP A 247 -10.48 7.63 -12.25
N GLN A 248 -10.36 8.95 -12.02
CA GLN A 248 -11.40 9.73 -11.36
C GLN A 248 -12.74 9.68 -12.10
N ASN A 249 -12.71 9.81 -13.43
CA ASN A 249 -13.90 9.76 -14.26
C ASN A 249 -14.50 8.36 -14.30
N THR A 250 -13.68 7.33 -14.45
CA THR A 250 -14.12 5.93 -14.43
C THR A 250 -14.77 5.57 -13.09
N ARG A 251 -14.19 6.00 -11.95
CA ARG A 251 -14.80 5.79 -10.62
C ARG A 251 -16.17 6.45 -10.50
N ARG A 252 -16.34 7.67 -11.02
CA ARG A 252 -17.64 8.38 -11.01
C ARG A 252 -18.71 7.69 -11.86
N CYS A 253 -18.31 7.17 -13.03
CA CYS A 253 -19.24 6.53 -13.96
C CYS A 253 -19.61 5.10 -13.52
N VAL A 254 -18.67 4.34 -12.96
CA VAL A 254 -18.85 2.91 -12.67
C VAL A 254 -19.43 2.66 -11.27
N GLY A 255 -19.17 3.53 -10.29
CA GLY A 255 -19.77 3.47 -8.95
C GLY A 255 -19.15 2.45 -7.99
N CYS A 256 -18.02 1.82 -8.35
CA CYS A 256 -17.26 0.92 -7.48
C CYS A 256 -16.22 1.69 -6.64
N GLY A 257 -16.00 1.23 -5.41
CA GLY A 257 -15.02 1.76 -4.44
C GLY A 257 -13.56 1.75 -4.93
N PRO A 258 -12.60 2.19 -4.10
CA PRO A 258 -11.26 2.55 -4.53
C PRO A 258 -10.55 1.38 -5.23
N PHE A 259 -10.23 1.56 -6.50
CA PHE A 259 -9.18 0.79 -7.17
C PHE A 259 -7.85 1.07 -6.44
N PRO A 260 -7.19 0.07 -5.83
CA PRO A 260 -5.79 0.24 -5.48
C PRO A 260 -5.01 0.40 -6.78
N ILE A 261 -4.51 1.62 -7.01
CA ILE A 261 -3.43 1.83 -7.97
C ILE A 261 -2.20 1.28 -7.25
N LEU A 262 -1.74 0.10 -7.69
CA LEU A 262 -0.45 -0.48 -7.31
C LEU A 262 0.62 0.00 -8.29
#